data_AF-A0A538PR44-F1
#
_entry.id   AF-A0A538PR44-F1
#
_cell.length_a   1.000
_cell.length_b   1.000
_cell.length_c   1.000
_cell.angle_alpha   90.00
_cell.angle_beta   90.00
_cell.angle_gamma   90.00
#
_symmetry.space_group_name_H-M   'P 1'
#
loop_
_entity.id
_entity.type
_entity.pdbx_description
1 polymer ?
#
loop_
_entity_poly.entity_id
_entity_poly.type
_entity_poly.pdbx_seq_one_letter_code
_entity_poly.pdbx_strand_id
1 'polypeptide(L)'
;MSRGGLVTAGIALAACRGTLPATEIVVTVDTTFGVPCTIDALHIEATGDGAAMPVEVMPLDADALPGSITLVPRGNPRDVTVTVTGMRAGSVFATARGTASFEHETSLELRFILDRSCIPGPCPAVGVGGYAELPDPQPRRGCGEHGYSWKNALFTVRDACVMREAGMGSVVPGVDEKEALSPLLPAMPFPFWFYGAPVTKVWAGVNGYIGLGDTMPNALKGSVGAARSLGEVGFPGKGVLAFWDDLRTGPAGVCFTLSGQFPDRILWITWKEACFASLDDTPCGAPDRGSLTFGIALEETTDRIYLGYGTMTATDINRAKGNNATIGVTDAAMRGCKAMLCSTSGVCQDGAGTPCGYTQFSSMTAQMPFPTLEFDPR
;
A
#
# COMPACT_ATOMS: atom_id res chain seq x y z
N MET A 1 45.71 -57.86 10.41
CA MET A 1 44.76 -58.63 9.57
C MET A 1 44.04 -57.61 8.69
N SER A 2 44.42 -57.50 7.41
CA SER A 2 43.67 -58.06 6.25
C SER A 2 42.31 -57.36 6.09
N ARG A 3 42.01 -56.58 5.03
CA ARG A 3 42.19 -56.85 3.59
C ARG A 3 42.21 -55.54 2.80
N GLY A 4 43.09 -55.47 1.81
CA GLY A 4 43.05 -54.46 0.74
C GLY A 4 42.05 -54.84 -0.35
N GLY A 5 41.34 -53.85 -0.87
CA GLY A 5 40.53 -53.93 -2.08
C GLY A 5 41.18 -53.09 -3.17
N LEU A 6 41.67 -53.75 -4.22
CA LEU A 6 42.18 -53.14 -5.43
C LEU A 6 40.96 -52.64 -6.24
N VAL A 7 40.83 -51.33 -6.42
CA VAL A 7 39.79 -50.74 -7.29
C VAL A 7 40.44 -50.44 -8.64
N THR A 8 39.97 -51.15 -9.68
CA THR A 8 40.38 -50.98 -11.06
C THR A 8 39.75 -49.71 -11.63
N ALA A 9 40.56 -48.69 -11.91
CA ALA A 9 40.11 -47.47 -12.60
C ALA A 9 39.97 -47.74 -14.11
N GLY A 10 38.72 -47.89 -14.57
CA GLY A 10 38.40 -47.85 -15.99
C GLY A 10 38.40 -46.41 -16.49
N ILE A 11 39.33 -46.07 -17.36
CA ILE A 11 39.33 -44.80 -18.10
C ILE A 11 38.22 -44.89 -19.15
N ALA A 12 37.08 -44.27 -18.87
CA ALA A 12 36.06 -44.00 -19.88
C ALA A 12 36.55 -42.83 -20.74
N LEU A 13 36.88 -43.10 -22.00
CA LEU A 13 37.02 -42.08 -23.04
C LEU A 13 35.64 -41.47 -23.28
N ALA A 14 35.31 -40.42 -22.53
CA ALA A 14 34.21 -39.53 -22.86
C ALA A 14 34.57 -38.84 -24.18
N ALA A 15 33.89 -39.23 -25.27
CA ALA A 15 33.90 -38.45 -26.49
C ALA A 15 33.35 -37.06 -26.14
N CYS A 16 34.23 -36.05 -26.12
CA CYS A 16 33.84 -34.65 -26.06
C CYS A 16 33.01 -34.34 -27.31
N ARG A 17 31.70 -34.61 -27.27
CA ARG A 17 30.76 -33.90 -28.12
C ARG A 17 30.90 -32.45 -27.68
N GLY A 18 31.59 -31.65 -28.48
CA GLY A 18 31.67 -30.21 -28.29
C GLY A 18 30.24 -29.68 -28.31
N THR A 19 29.64 -29.55 -27.13
CA THR A 19 28.43 -28.78 -26.92
C THR A 19 28.86 -27.35 -27.16
N LEU A 20 28.58 -26.87 -28.37
CA LEU A 20 28.61 -25.44 -28.67
C LEU A 20 27.81 -24.74 -27.56
N PRO A 21 28.34 -23.65 -26.98
CA PRO A 21 27.66 -22.96 -25.90
C PRO A 21 26.26 -22.57 -26.40
N ALA A 22 25.23 -22.91 -25.63
CA ALA A 22 23.87 -22.53 -26.01
C ALA A 22 23.77 -21.00 -25.99
N THR A 23 22.98 -20.43 -26.90
CA THR A 23 22.56 -19.03 -26.76
C THR A 23 21.73 -18.90 -25.48
N GLU A 24 22.11 -17.95 -24.62
CA GLU A 24 21.45 -17.71 -23.34
C GLU A 24 20.94 -16.27 -23.28
N ILE A 25 19.68 -16.10 -22.88
CA ILE A 25 19.09 -14.78 -22.64
C ILE A 25 18.84 -14.67 -21.15
N VAL A 26 19.61 -13.81 -20.49
CA VAL A 26 19.45 -13.51 -19.08
C VAL A 26 18.49 -12.33 -18.95
N VAL A 27 17.34 -12.53 -18.33
CA VAL A 27 16.38 -11.46 -18.05
C VAL A 27 16.52 -11.08 -16.59
N THR A 28 17.05 -9.88 -16.34
CA THR A 28 17.18 -9.32 -14.99
C THR A 28 16.06 -8.34 -14.75
N VAL A 29 15.32 -8.51 -13.67
CA VAL A 29 14.15 -7.70 -13.31
C VAL A 29 14.34 -7.12 -11.92
N ASP A 30 14.00 -5.84 -11.78
CA ASP A 30 13.75 -5.20 -10.49
C ASP A 30 12.48 -4.33 -10.60
N THR A 31 12.09 -3.69 -9.50
CA THR A 31 10.89 -2.88 -9.42
C THR A 31 11.01 -1.77 -8.38
N THR A 32 10.40 -0.63 -8.67
CA THR A 32 10.18 0.43 -7.67
C THR A 32 8.83 0.26 -6.94
N PHE A 33 7.98 -0.65 -7.44
CA PHE A 33 6.72 -1.00 -6.80
C PHE A 33 6.96 -1.85 -5.55
N GLY A 34 6.02 -1.79 -4.61
CA GLY A 34 6.08 -2.60 -3.41
C GLY A 34 5.81 -4.07 -3.73
N VAL A 35 6.52 -4.97 -3.07
CA VAL A 35 6.40 -6.43 -3.22
C VAL A 35 6.17 -7.04 -1.84
N PRO A 36 5.12 -7.86 -1.62
CA PRO A 36 4.11 -8.28 -2.61
C PRO A 36 2.93 -7.30 -2.75
N CYS A 37 2.98 -6.14 -2.09
CA CYS A 37 1.80 -5.30 -1.87
C CYS A 37 1.23 -4.61 -3.12
N THR A 38 2.12 -4.21 -4.04
CA THR A 38 1.76 -3.55 -5.31
C THR A 38 1.84 -4.55 -6.46
N ILE A 39 2.89 -5.37 -6.52
CA ILE A 39 2.99 -6.52 -7.44
C ILE A 39 3.28 -7.79 -6.65
N ASP A 40 2.56 -8.88 -6.95
CA ASP A 40 2.64 -10.16 -6.24
C ASP A 40 3.21 -11.30 -7.08
N ALA A 41 3.35 -11.10 -8.39
CA ALA A 41 4.02 -12.03 -9.29
C ALA A 41 4.65 -11.33 -10.49
N LEU A 42 5.63 -11.98 -11.12
CA LEU A 42 6.13 -11.64 -12.45
C LEU A 42 5.65 -12.68 -13.45
N HIS A 43 5.26 -12.20 -14.62
CA HIS A 43 5.04 -13.01 -15.81
C HIS A 43 6.07 -12.58 -16.85
N ILE A 44 6.96 -13.48 -17.25
CA ILE A 44 7.97 -13.22 -18.27
C ILE A 44 7.65 -14.06 -19.51
N GLU A 45 7.49 -13.38 -20.64
CA GLU A 45 7.30 -13.98 -21.95
C GLU A 45 8.44 -13.56 -22.87
N ALA A 46 8.94 -14.49 -23.66
CA ALA A 46 9.94 -14.20 -24.68
C ALA A 46 9.54 -14.83 -26.02
N THR A 47 9.72 -14.06 -27.09
CA THR A 47 9.29 -14.44 -28.45
C THR A 47 10.44 -14.19 -29.40
N GLY A 48 10.88 -15.24 -30.10
CA GLY A 48 11.94 -15.19 -31.12
C GLY A 48 11.45 -15.82 -32.42
N ASP A 49 11.71 -15.18 -33.57
CA ASP A 49 11.32 -15.64 -34.91
C ASP A 49 9.85 -16.11 -35.04
N GLY A 50 8.94 -15.52 -34.26
CA GLY A 50 7.51 -15.84 -34.26
C GLY A 50 7.10 -17.06 -33.42
N ALA A 51 8.03 -17.71 -32.70
CA ALA A 51 7.72 -18.75 -31.73
C ALA A 51 7.77 -18.19 -30.30
N ALA A 52 6.67 -18.36 -29.56
CA ALA A 52 6.62 -18.06 -28.14
C ALA A 52 7.39 -19.12 -27.33
N MET A 53 8.21 -18.68 -26.39
CA MET A 53 8.85 -19.53 -25.39
C MET A 53 7.86 -19.85 -24.27
N PRO A 54 8.11 -20.91 -23.47
CA PRO A 54 7.31 -21.17 -22.28
C PRO A 54 7.27 -19.94 -21.38
N VAL A 55 6.04 -19.59 -21.00
CA VAL A 55 5.73 -18.55 -20.02
C VAL A 55 6.09 -19.04 -18.63
N GLU A 56 6.80 -18.23 -17.88
CA GLU A 56 7.03 -18.47 -16.45
C GLU A 56 6.29 -17.42 -15.62
N VAL A 57 5.47 -17.90 -14.68
CA VAL A 57 4.84 -17.06 -13.66
C VAL A 57 5.54 -17.34 -12.34
N MET A 58 6.23 -16.34 -11.81
CA MET A 58 7.00 -16.44 -10.58
C MET A 58 6.28 -15.66 -9.49
N PRO A 59 5.82 -16.30 -8.39
CA PRO A 59 5.38 -15.56 -7.21
C PRO A 59 6.55 -14.72 -6.68
N LEU A 60 6.27 -13.48 -6.27
CA LEU A 60 7.31 -12.56 -5.81
C LEU A 60 7.34 -12.46 -4.28
N ASP A 61 8.55 -12.57 -3.74
CA ASP A 61 8.92 -12.08 -2.41
C ASP A 61 9.83 -10.85 -2.60
N ALA A 62 9.86 -9.94 -1.63
CA ALA A 62 10.79 -8.80 -1.64
C ALA A 62 12.25 -9.26 -1.74
N ASP A 63 12.60 -10.38 -1.11
CA ASP A 63 13.97 -10.93 -1.14
C ASP A 63 14.34 -11.57 -2.50
N ALA A 64 13.36 -11.75 -3.39
CA ALA A 64 13.58 -12.33 -4.72
C ALA A 64 14.05 -11.30 -5.77
N LEU A 65 14.08 -10.00 -5.42
CA LEU A 65 14.46 -8.92 -6.33
C LEU A 65 15.67 -8.12 -5.83
N PRO A 66 16.55 -7.62 -6.71
CA PRO A 66 16.58 -7.86 -8.15
C PRO A 66 16.85 -9.34 -8.45
N GLY A 67 16.13 -9.90 -9.42
CA GLY A 67 16.15 -11.32 -9.75
C GLY A 67 16.49 -11.52 -11.22
N SER A 68 17.08 -12.67 -11.55
CA SER A 68 17.42 -13.04 -12.93
C SER A 68 16.91 -14.41 -13.30
N ILE A 69 16.39 -14.54 -14.52
CA ILE A 69 16.04 -15.83 -15.13
C ILE A 69 16.82 -16.02 -16.42
N THR A 70 17.34 -17.23 -16.65
CA THR A 70 17.98 -17.59 -17.91
C THR A 70 16.99 -18.32 -18.81
N LEU A 71 16.73 -17.74 -19.98
CA LEU A 71 15.91 -18.32 -21.04
C LEU A 71 16.82 -18.88 -22.13
N VAL A 72 16.57 -20.13 -22.53
CA VAL A 72 17.30 -20.79 -23.62
C VAL A 72 16.35 -20.93 -24.82
N PRO A 73 16.57 -20.17 -25.91
CA PRO A 73 15.76 -20.31 -27.12
C PRO A 73 15.79 -21.69 -27.73
N ARG A 74 14.61 -22.17 -28.12
CA ARG A 74 14.52 -23.26 -29.08
C ARG A 74 14.78 -22.69 -30.46
N GLY A 75 15.80 -23.22 -31.13
CA GLY A 75 16.21 -22.74 -32.45
C GLY A 75 17.23 -21.62 -32.36
N ASN A 76 17.31 -20.83 -33.42
CA ASN A 76 18.37 -19.87 -33.67
C ASN A 76 17.80 -18.48 -33.98
N PRO A 77 16.97 -17.91 -33.07
CA PRO A 77 16.35 -16.62 -33.35
C PRO A 77 17.41 -15.53 -33.45
N ARG A 78 17.27 -14.65 -34.44
CA ARG A 78 18.19 -13.50 -34.60
C ARG A 78 17.82 -12.37 -33.66
N ASP A 79 16.53 -12.23 -33.41
CA ASP A 79 15.93 -11.21 -32.56
C ASP A 79 15.03 -11.90 -31.53
N VAL A 80 15.13 -11.47 -30.28
CA VAL A 80 14.20 -11.87 -29.23
C VAL A 80 13.57 -10.63 -28.62
N THR A 81 12.24 -10.68 -28.51
CA THR A 81 11.48 -9.73 -27.71
C THR A 81 11.16 -10.37 -26.37
N VAL A 82 11.51 -9.71 -25.28
CA VAL A 82 11.11 -10.09 -23.92
C VAL A 82 10.08 -9.09 -23.41
N THR A 83 8.98 -9.61 -22.89
CA THR A 83 7.95 -8.87 -22.17
C THR A 83 7.97 -9.31 -20.71
N VAL A 84 8.16 -8.35 -19.80
CA VAL A 84 8.09 -8.57 -18.35
C VAL A 84 6.83 -7.89 -17.84
N THR A 85 5.96 -8.64 -17.19
CA THR A 85 4.70 -8.14 -16.66
C THR A 85 4.66 -8.32 -15.15
N GLY A 86 4.57 -7.21 -14.42
CA GLY A 86 4.22 -7.20 -13.01
C GLY A 86 2.73 -7.44 -12.86
N MET A 87 2.37 -8.47 -12.10
CA MET A 87 0.99 -8.86 -11.83
C MET A 87 0.58 -8.38 -10.44
N ARG A 88 -0.71 -8.07 -10.27
CA ARG A 88 -1.35 -7.79 -8.99
C ARG A 88 -2.67 -8.54 -8.89
N ALA A 89 -2.78 -9.47 -7.94
CA ALA A 89 -3.95 -10.31 -7.74
C ALA A 89 -4.43 -10.98 -9.05
N GLY A 90 -3.48 -11.46 -9.86
CA GLY A 90 -3.74 -12.11 -11.15
C GLY A 90 -4.10 -11.19 -12.32
N SER A 91 -4.12 -9.86 -12.11
CA SER A 91 -4.31 -8.87 -13.19
C SER A 91 -2.99 -8.21 -13.57
N VAL A 92 -2.85 -7.83 -14.85
CA VAL A 92 -1.68 -7.06 -15.34
C VAL A 92 -1.67 -5.70 -14.66
N PHE A 93 -0.56 -5.37 -13.98
CA PHE A 93 -0.41 -4.09 -13.30
C PHE A 93 0.57 -3.17 -14.03
N ALA A 94 1.77 -3.67 -14.33
CA ALA A 94 2.81 -2.92 -15.05
C ALA A 94 3.45 -3.82 -16.11
N THR A 95 3.82 -3.26 -17.26
CA THR A 95 4.48 -4.02 -18.32
C THR A 95 5.77 -3.35 -18.74
N ALA A 96 6.81 -4.13 -19.04
CA ALA A 96 8.01 -3.68 -19.70
C ALA A 96 8.29 -4.57 -20.91
N ARG A 97 8.90 -4.00 -21.95
CA ARG A 97 9.23 -4.71 -23.18
C ARG A 97 10.58 -4.28 -23.72
N GLY A 98 11.41 -5.26 -24.08
CA GLY A 98 12.72 -5.06 -24.69
C GLY A 98 12.89 -5.99 -25.87
N THR A 99 13.58 -5.52 -26.90
CA THR A 99 14.00 -6.35 -28.03
C THR A 99 15.50 -6.27 -28.15
N ALA A 100 16.14 -7.40 -28.41
CA ALA A 100 17.56 -7.44 -28.67
C ALA A 100 17.90 -8.48 -29.73
N SER A 101 18.94 -8.14 -30.49
CA SER A 101 19.58 -9.03 -31.44
C SER A 101 20.85 -9.59 -30.82
N PHE A 102 21.19 -10.85 -31.10
CA PHE A 102 22.40 -11.47 -30.57
C PHE A 102 23.07 -12.36 -31.62
N GLU A 103 24.37 -12.56 -31.43
CA GLU A 103 25.12 -13.56 -32.18
C GLU A 103 24.86 -14.95 -31.57
N HIS A 104 24.95 -15.99 -32.39
CA HIS A 104 24.75 -17.35 -31.91
C HIS A 104 25.81 -17.69 -30.86
N GLU A 105 25.45 -18.53 -29.90
CA GLU A 105 26.38 -19.02 -28.87
C GLU A 105 26.93 -17.90 -27.96
N THR A 106 26.17 -16.81 -27.83
CA THR A 106 26.45 -15.71 -26.90
C THR A 106 25.41 -15.65 -25.78
N SER A 107 25.84 -15.09 -24.65
CA SER A 107 24.95 -14.73 -23.55
C SER A 107 24.62 -13.25 -23.64
N LEU A 108 23.34 -12.91 -23.61
CA LEU A 108 22.84 -11.54 -23.64
C LEU A 108 21.92 -11.29 -22.46
N GLU A 109 22.13 -10.16 -21.78
CA GLU A 109 21.29 -9.70 -20.69
C GLU A 109 20.33 -8.59 -21.15
N LEU A 110 19.06 -8.75 -20.80
CA LEU A 110 18.02 -7.72 -20.88
C LEU A 110 17.62 -7.31 -19.46
N ARG A 111 17.79 -6.03 -19.13
CA ARG A 111 17.49 -5.48 -17.80
C ARG A 111 16.19 -4.69 -17.82
N PHE A 112 15.33 -4.94 -16.85
CA PHE A 112 14.04 -4.28 -16.69
C PHE A 112 13.88 -3.72 -15.29
N ILE A 113 13.33 -2.52 -15.18
CA ILE A 113 12.86 -1.94 -13.91
C ILE A 113 11.39 -1.62 -14.10
N LEU A 114 10.52 -2.30 -13.35
CA LEU A 114 9.10 -1.96 -13.33
C LEU A 114 8.89 -0.72 -12.45
N ASP A 115 8.47 0.37 -13.06
CA ASP A 115 8.14 1.63 -12.40
C ASP A 115 6.85 2.25 -12.94
N ARG A 116 6.48 3.44 -12.44
CA ARG A 116 5.26 4.13 -12.86
C ARG A 116 5.18 4.44 -14.36
N SER A 117 6.31 4.51 -15.08
CA SER A 117 6.30 4.70 -16.54
C SER A 117 5.80 3.46 -17.29
N CYS A 118 5.76 2.31 -16.62
CA CYS A 118 5.27 1.03 -17.12
C CYS A 118 3.74 0.85 -16.97
N ILE A 119 3.01 1.94 -16.68
CA ILE A 119 1.55 1.96 -16.52
C ILE A 119 0.97 3.10 -17.39
N PRO A 120 0.02 2.82 -18.32
CA PRO A 120 -0.53 1.52 -18.68
C PRO A 120 0.32 0.72 -19.70
N GLY A 121 1.44 1.28 -20.18
CA GLY A 121 2.16 0.76 -21.35
C GLY A 121 3.32 -0.18 -21.01
N PRO A 122 3.89 -0.88 -22.01
CA PRO A 122 5.24 -1.39 -21.86
C PRO A 122 6.23 -0.23 -21.76
N CYS A 123 6.93 -0.09 -20.63
CA CYS A 123 8.16 0.71 -20.55
C CYS A 123 9.33 -0.06 -21.23
N PRO A 124 10.37 0.62 -21.73
CA PRO A 124 11.48 -0.05 -22.38
C PRO A 124 12.39 -0.79 -21.38
N ALA A 125 13.19 -1.75 -21.87
CA ALA A 125 14.33 -2.27 -21.12
C ALA A 125 15.31 -1.13 -20.76
N VAL A 126 15.84 -1.15 -19.53
CA VAL A 126 16.79 -0.13 -19.05
C VAL A 126 18.23 -0.45 -19.45
N GLY A 127 18.51 -1.66 -19.93
CA GLY A 127 19.83 -2.07 -20.41
C GLY A 127 19.78 -3.31 -21.28
N VAL A 128 20.68 -3.37 -22.26
CA VAL A 128 20.92 -4.52 -23.14
C VAL A 128 22.44 -4.70 -23.24
N GLY A 129 22.98 -5.86 -22.86
CA GLY A 129 24.43 -6.07 -22.86
C GLY A 129 24.89 -7.40 -22.27
N GLY A 130 26.17 -7.55 -21.98
CA GLY A 130 26.67 -8.74 -21.27
C GLY A 130 26.29 -8.73 -19.79
N TYR A 131 26.03 -9.90 -19.21
CA TYR A 131 25.79 -10.04 -17.77
C TYR A 131 27.07 -9.67 -17.00
N ALA A 132 26.98 -8.64 -16.16
CA ALA A 132 28.09 -8.20 -15.33
C ALA A 132 27.87 -8.59 -13.87
N GLU A 133 26.72 -8.22 -13.31
CA GLU A 133 26.27 -8.46 -11.93
C GLU A 133 24.82 -7.95 -11.79
N LEU A 134 24.11 -8.34 -10.73
CA LEU A 134 22.79 -7.78 -10.41
C LEU A 134 22.92 -6.28 -10.06
N PRO A 135 21.99 -5.43 -10.52
CA PRO A 135 21.99 -4.01 -10.16
C PRO A 135 21.73 -3.81 -8.66
N ASP A 136 22.06 -2.62 -8.15
CA ASP A 136 21.65 -2.25 -6.80
C ASP A 136 20.12 -2.28 -6.68
N PRO A 137 19.56 -2.89 -5.61
CA PRO A 137 18.13 -2.95 -5.40
C PRO A 137 17.48 -1.57 -5.42
N GLN A 138 16.40 -1.42 -6.17
CA GLN A 138 15.63 -0.18 -6.18
C GLN A 138 14.86 0.00 -4.86
N PRO A 139 14.76 1.24 -4.33
CA PRO A 139 13.88 1.52 -3.19
C PRO A 139 12.43 1.19 -3.54
N ARG A 140 11.86 0.18 -2.87
CA ARG A 140 10.47 -0.24 -3.05
C ARG A 140 9.55 0.65 -2.24
N ARG A 141 8.48 1.14 -2.84
CA ARG A 141 7.45 1.94 -2.17
C ARG A 141 6.16 1.14 -2.09
N GLY A 142 5.50 1.10 -0.94
CA GLY A 142 4.09 0.68 -0.88
C GLY A 142 3.74 -0.32 0.22
N CYS A 143 4.67 -1.11 0.76
CA CYS A 143 4.23 -2.20 1.66
C CYS A 143 4.04 -1.76 3.12
N GLY A 144 4.68 -0.67 3.52
CA GLY A 144 4.47 -0.04 4.82
C GLY A 144 4.77 -0.97 6.00
N GLU A 145 5.58 -2.03 5.79
CA GLU A 145 5.83 -3.07 6.79
C GLU A 145 6.44 -2.48 8.07
N HIS A 146 7.19 -1.39 7.93
CA HIS A 146 7.85 -0.70 9.04
C HIS A 146 7.15 0.60 9.44
N GLY A 147 6.03 0.91 8.79
CA GLY A 147 5.13 2.00 9.13
C GLY A 147 4.91 2.99 8.01
N TYR A 148 4.77 4.25 8.39
CA TYR A 148 4.49 5.36 7.48
C TYR A 148 5.45 6.52 7.79
N SER A 149 5.54 7.47 6.87
CA SER A 149 5.96 8.82 7.21
C SER A 149 4.93 9.81 6.78
N TRP A 150 4.76 10.86 7.57
CA TRP A 150 3.84 11.91 7.25
C TRP A 150 4.57 13.19 6.81
N LYS A 151 3.93 13.93 5.92
CA LYS A 151 4.32 15.29 5.50
C LYS A 151 3.08 16.09 5.12
N ASN A 152 3.24 17.40 5.01
CA ASN A 152 2.21 18.24 4.40
C ASN A 152 2.09 17.88 2.90
N ALA A 153 0.87 17.69 2.45
CA ALA A 153 0.53 17.35 1.09
C ALA A 153 0.00 18.57 0.34
N LEU A 154 0.27 18.65 -0.96
CA LEU A 154 -0.42 19.57 -1.88
C LEU A 154 -1.71 18.97 -2.44
N PHE A 155 -2.12 17.82 -1.91
CA PHE A 155 -3.31 17.10 -2.32
C PHE A 155 -4.56 17.79 -1.76
N THR A 156 -5.60 17.92 -2.57
CA THR A 156 -6.87 18.49 -2.12
C THR A 156 -7.86 17.36 -1.90
N VAL A 157 -8.24 17.15 -0.63
CA VAL A 157 -9.25 16.15 -0.34
C VAL A 157 -10.60 16.57 -0.89
N ARG A 158 -11.27 15.65 -1.59
CA ARG A 158 -12.58 15.87 -2.22
C ARG A 158 -13.67 15.33 -1.31
N ASP A 159 -14.80 16.04 -1.30
CA ASP A 159 -15.97 15.68 -0.51
C ASP A 159 -16.75 14.55 -1.20
N ALA A 160 -16.62 13.34 -0.65
CA ALA A 160 -17.26 12.13 -1.15
C ALA A 160 -18.79 12.23 -1.22
N CYS A 161 -19.42 13.10 -0.42
CA CYS A 161 -20.87 13.27 -0.40
C CYS A 161 -21.40 14.06 -1.60
N VAL A 162 -20.56 14.84 -2.28
CA VAL A 162 -20.97 15.66 -3.45
C VAL A 162 -20.33 15.19 -4.76
N MET A 163 -19.32 14.34 -4.67
CA MET A 163 -18.79 13.62 -5.82
C MET A 163 -19.89 12.78 -6.49
N ARG A 164 -19.86 12.66 -7.82
CA ARG A 164 -20.87 11.91 -8.60
C ARG A 164 -20.23 10.76 -9.38
N GLU A 165 -19.23 10.14 -8.79
CA GLU A 165 -18.42 9.11 -9.42
C GLU A 165 -18.96 7.71 -9.10
N ALA A 166 -18.28 6.67 -9.58
CA ALA A 166 -18.75 5.30 -9.42
C ALA A 166 -18.69 4.84 -7.96
N GLY A 167 -19.61 3.96 -7.57
CA GLY A 167 -19.61 3.34 -6.25
C GLY A 167 -19.79 4.34 -5.12
N MET A 168 -20.96 4.98 -5.05
CA MET A 168 -21.32 5.88 -3.95
C MET A 168 -22.16 5.16 -2.89
N GLY A 169 -21.93 5.51 -1.64
CA GLY A 169 -22.82 5.15 -0.54
C GLY A 169 -22.56 6.01 0.68
N SER A 170 -23.51 6.03 1.60
CA SER A 170 -23.31 6.63 2.91
C SER A 170 -23.75 5.69 4.02
N VAL A 171 -23.14 5.88 5.18
CA VAL A 171 -23.43 5.10 6.39
C VAL A 171 -23.55 6.02 7.59
N VAL A 172 -24.18 5.51 8.66
CA VAL A 172 -24.36 6.21 9.95
C VAL A 172 -24.85 7.67 9.83
N PRO A 173 -25.99 7.95 9.17
CA PRO A 173 -26.51 9.32 9.04
C PRO A 173 -27.13 9.84 10.34
N GLY A 174 -26.71 11.02 10.79
CA GLY A 174 -27.34 11.74 11.91
C GLY A 174 -27.28 11.02 13.27
N VAL A 175 -26.35 10.09 13.46
CA VAL A 175 -26.25 9.27 14.67
C VAL A 175 -25.01 9.62 15.48
N ASP A 176 -25.09 9.28 16.76
CA ASP A 176 -23.98 9.31 17.70
C ASP A 176 -23.56 7.87 18.02
N GLU A 177 -22.30 7.67 18.41
CA GLU A 177 -21.75 6.40 18.91
C GLU A 177 -22.01 5.17 18.04
N LYS A 178 -21.74 5.27 16.73
CA LYS A 178 -21.94 4.16 15.80
C LYS A 178 -20.77 3.94 14.84
N GLU A 179 -20.60 2.70 14.44
CA GLU A 179 -19.73 2.30 13.34
C GLU A 179 -20.55 1.56 12.28
N ALA A 180 -20.06 1.59 11.05
CA ALA A 180 -20.60 0.81 9.96
C ALA A 180 -19.51 0.39 8.99
N LEU A 181 -19.71 -0.78 8.38
CA LEU A 181 -18.89 -1.25 7.26
C LEU A 181 -19.11 -0.33 6.05
N SER A 182 -18.05 -0.11 5.27
CA SER A 182 -18.11 0.53 3.95
C SER A 182 -19.26 -0.04 3.12
N PRO A 183 -20.09 0.83 2.49
CA PRO A 183 -21.20 0.40 1.67
C PRO A 183 -20.78 -0.10 0.27
N LEU A 184 -19.47 -0.04 -0.04
CA LEU A 184 -18.93 -0.46 -1.33
C LEU A 184 -18.89 -1.98 -1.45
N LEU A 185 -18.91 -2.46 -2.69
CA LEU A 185 -18.77 -3.88 -3.00
C LEU A 185 -17.62 -4.08 -4.00
N PRO A 186 -16.50 -4.73 -3.60
CA PRO A 186 -16.17 -5.17 -2.23
C PRO A 186 -15.97 -4.00 -1.26
N ALA A 187 -16.05 -4.29 0.05
CA ALA A 187 -15.97 -3.27 1.12
C ALA A 187 -14.63 -2.51 1.10
N MET A 188 -13.54 -3.18 0.76
CA MET A 188 -12.31 -2.57 0.27
C MET A 188 -12.23 -2.76 -1.26
N PRO A 189 -12.35 -1.70 -2.07
CA PRO A 189 -12.62 -1.79 -3.51
C PRO A 189 -11.39 -2.10 -4.38
N PHE A 190 -10.20 -2.06 -3.79
CA PHE A 190 -8.92 -2.41 -4.42
C PHE A 190 -7.98 -3.03 -3.39
N PRO A 191 -6.97 -3.82 -3.83
CA PRO A 191 -5.94 -4.28 -2.91
C PRO A 191 -5.26 -3.09 -2.25
N PHE A 192 -5.21 -3.09 -0.93
CA PHE A 192 -4.58 -2.04 -0.15
C PHE A 192 -3.85 -2.68 1.02
N TRP A 193 -2.62 -2.24 1.25
CA TRP A 193 -1.77 -2.75 2.31
C TRP A 193 -1.60 -1.71 3.40
N PHE A 194 -1.73 -2.16 4.63
CA PHE A 194 -1.62 -1.30 5.80
C PHE A 194 -0.81 -2.02 6.87
N TYR A 195 0.39 -1.50 7.16
CA TYR A 195 1.37 -2.13 8.05
C TYR A 195 1.68 -3.58 7.64
N GLY A 196 2.07 -3.78 6.38
CA GLY A 196 2.45 -5.10 5.86
C GLY A 196 1.31 -6.14 5.81
N ALA A 197 0.06 -5.73 6.04
CA ALA A 197 -1.09 -6.63 6.00
C ALA A 197 -2.13 -6.18 4.95
N PRO A 198 -2.73 -7.11 4.19
CA PRO A 198 -3.80 -6.78 3.25
C PRO A 198 -5.07 -6.34 4.00
N VAL A 199 -5.72 -5.30 3.49
CA VAL A 199 -6.99 -4.78 4.01
C VAL A 199 -8.14 -5.28 3.15
N THR A 200 -9.10 -5.97 3.77
CA THR A 200 -10.29 -6.53 3.10
C THR A 200 -11.57 -5.72 3.36
N LYS A 201 -11.59 -4.92 4.44
CA LYS A 201 -12.76 -4.18 4.91
C LYS A 201 -12.34 -2.83 5.49
N VAL A 202 -13.21 -1.85 5.31
CA VAL A 202 -13.11 -0.51 5.89
C VAL A 202 -14.34 -0.27 6.75
N TRP A 203 -14.15 0.11 8.00
CA TRP A 203 -15.20 0.51 8.92
C TRP A 203 -15.12 2.01 9.14
N ALA A 204 -16.22 2.74 9.00
CA ALA A 204 -16.29 4.14 9.39
C ALA A 204 -16.97 4.27 10.75
N GLY A 205 -16.36 5.01 11.67
CA GLY A 205 -16.99 5.40 12.92
C GLY A 205 -17.34 6.88 12.95
N VAL A 206 -18.41 7.22 13.68
CA VAL A 206 -18.89 8.61 13.79
C VAL A 206 -17.86 9.58 14.33
N ASN A 207 -16.97 9.09 15.20
CA ASN A 207 -15.92 9.83 15.89
C ASN A 207 -14.71 10.17 15.00
N GLY A 208 -14.87 10.25 13.67
CA GLY A 208 -13.86 10.80 12.76
C GLY A 208 -12.67 9.88 12.43
N TYR A 209 -12.91 8.57 12.31
CA TYR A 209 -11.88 7.58 11.99
C TYR A 209 -12.39 6.46 11.09
N ILE A 210 -11.47 5.75 10.45
CA ILE A 210 -11.74 4.42 9.91
C ILE A 210 -10.95 3.32 10.62
N GLY A 211 -11.58 2.16 10.77
CA GLY A 211 -10.93 0.89 11.06
C GLY A 211 -10.63 0.12 9.79
N LEU A 212 -9.48 -0.55 9.74
CA LEU A 212 -9.02 -1.35 8.61
C LEU A 212 -8.90 -2.82 9.04
N GLY A 213 -9.64 -3.70 8.37
CA GLY A 213 -9.61 -5.15 8.62
C GLY A 213 -10.96 -5.75 9.03
N ASP A 214 -10.93 -7.02 9.42
CA ASP A 214 -12.15 -7.83 9.55
C ASP A 214 -13.02 -7.50 10.76
N THR A 215 -12.44 -6.91 11.79
CA THR A 215 -13.10 -6.63 13.06
C THR A 215 -13.47 -5.16 13.16
N MET A 216 -14.71 -4.89 13.53
CA MET A 216 -15.16 -3.56 13.91
C MET A 216 -14.37 -3.08 15.14
N PRO A 217 -13.76 -1.88 15.10
CA PRO A 217 -12.96 -1.37 16.22
C PRO A 217 -13.70 -1.20 17.55
N ASN A 218 -15.02 -0.99 17.54
CA ASN A 218 -15.81 -0.64 18.73
C ASN A 218 -15.30 0.64 19.41
N ALA A 219 -14.67 1.55 18.65
CA ALA A 219 -14.08 2.74 19.21
C ALA A 219 -15.16 3.83 19.38
N LEU A 220 -15.62 3.94 20.63
CA LEU A 220 -16.74 4.74 21.10
C LEU A 220 -16.27 5.86 22.05
N LYS A 221 -17.13 6.84 22.36
CA LYS A 221 -16.92 8.08 23.14
C LYS A 221 -16.08 7.90 24.40
N GLY A 222 -16.24 6.79 25.11
CA GLY A 222 -15.47 6.48 26.32
C GLY A 222 -13.95 6.46 26.10
N SER A 223 -13.50 6.47 24.84
CA SER A 223 -12.10 6.39 24.40
C SER A 223 -11.54 7.63 23.72
N VAL A 224 -12.29 8.72 23.68
CA VAL A 224 -11.82 9.97 23.09
C VAL A 224 -11.09 10.84 24.13
N GLY A 225 -10.00 11.51 23.73
CA GLY A 225 -9.38 12.60 24.49
C GLY A 225 -8.45 12.19 25.63
N ALA A 226 -8.29 10.89 25.89
CA ALA A 226 -7.33 10.35 26.85
C ALA A 226 -6.24 9.53 26.15
N ALA A 227 -5.01 9.55 26.70
CA ALA A 227 -3.95 8.67 26.23
C ALA A 227 -4.35 7.19 26.46
N ARG A 228 -4.31 6.39 25.39
CA ARG A 228 -4.66 4.96 25.42
C ARG A 228 -3.45 4.08 25.11
N SER A 229 -3.55 2.81 25.50
CA SER A 229 -2.61 1.80 25.00
C SER A 229 -2.97 1.41 23.57
N LEU A 230 -1.95 1.11 22.77
CA LEU A 230 -2.17 0.61 21.42
C LEU A 230 -2.83 -0.77 21.46
N GLY A 231 -3.84 -0.97 20.61
CA GLY A 231 -4.63 -2.20 20.58
C GLY A 231 -5.60 -2.39 21.76
N GLU A 232 -5.81 -1.36 22.59
CA GLU A 232 -6.85 -1.38 23.62
C GLU A 232 -8.25 -1.50 22.96
N VAL A 233 -9.13 -2.31 23.55
CA VAL A 233 -10.51 -2.43 23.09
C VAL A 233 -11.18 -1.06 23.16
N GLY A 234 -11.89 -0.70 22.09
CA GLY A 234 -12.51 0.61 21.97
C GLY A 234 -11.55 1.71 21.53
N PHE A 235 -10.40 1.34 20.98
CA PHE A 235 -9.52 2.23 20.22
C PHE A 235 -9.33 1.66 18.81
N PRO A 236 -9.21 2.50 17.76
CA PRO A 236 -8.93 2.01 16.42
C PRO A 236 -7.54 1.34 16.40
N GLY A 237 -7.50 0.01 16.48
CA GLY A 237 -6.23 -0.74 16.48
C GLY A 237 -5.48 -0.53 15.17
N LYS A 238 -6.04 -1.08 14.09
CA LYS A 238 -5.64 -0.80 12.71
C LYS A 238 -6.57 0.25 12.12
N GLY A 239 -6.07 1.45 11.85
CA GLY A 239 -6.96 2.52 11.42
C GLY A 239 -6.29 3.83 11.06
N VAL A 240 -7.12 4.73 10.56
CA VAL A 240 -6.76 6.10 10.20
C VAL A 240 -7.67 7.04 10.98
N LEU A 241 -7.08 7.94 11.73
CA LEU A 241 -7.75 8.95 12.54
C LEU A 241 -7.70 10.27 11.78
N ALA A 242 -8.79 10.64 11.11
CA ALA A 242 -8.86 11.92 10.41
C ALA A 242 -9.14 13.07 11.37
N PHE A 243 -10.00 12.83 12.35
CA PHE A 243 -10.34 13.79 13.39
C PHE A 243 -10.97 13.03 14.56
N TRP A 244 -10.16 12.22 15.25
CA TRP A 244 -10.63 11.38 16.35
C TRP A 244 -11.00 12.23 17.57
N ASP A 245 -12.29 12.56 17.68
CA ASP A 245 -12.92 13.33 18.75
C ASP A 245 -14.34 12.78 19.01
N ASP A 246 -15.02 13.29 20.03
CA ASP A 246 -16.37 12.91 20.44
C ASP A 246 -17.36 13.67 19.55
N LEU A 247 -17.77 13.00 18.46
CA LEU A 247 -18.51 13.57 17.34
C LEU A 247 -19.83 12.83 17.10
N ARG A 248 -20.77 13.59 16.57
CA ARG A 248 -21.98 13.10 15.92
C ARG A 248 -21.88 13.37 14.42
N THR A 249 -22.42 12.47 13.59
CA THR A 249 -22.46 12.69 12.14
C THR A 249 -23.57 13.67 11.73
N GLY A 250 -23.33 14.39 10.64
CA GLY A 250 -24.37 15.18 9.97
C GLY A 250 -25.43 14.30 9.29
N PRO A 251 -26.46 14.92 8.69
CA PRO A 251 -27.54 14.21 8.01
C PRO A 251 -27.06 13.28 6.88
N ALA A 252 -25.95 13.63 6.22
CA ALA A 252 -25.35 12.81 5.16
C ALA A 252 -24.61 11.57 5.70
N GLY A 253 -24.23 11.55 6.99
CA GLY A 253 -23.43 10.50 7.59
C GLY A 253 -21.96 10.55 7.16
N VAL A 254 -21.38 9.37 6.94
CA VAL A 254 -20.06 9.19 6.34
C VAL A 254 -20.24 8.67 4.92
N CYS A 255 -19.79 9.45 3.94
CA CYS A 255 -19.92 9.12 2.53
C CYS A 255 -18.66 8.44 2.01
N PHE A 256 -18.85 7.47 1.12
CA PHE A 256 -17.82 6.73 0.41
C PHE A 256 -18.03 6.93 -1.10
N THR A 257 -16.95 7.13 -1.85
CA THR A 257 -16.98 7.16 -3.32
C THR A 257 -15.63 6.73 -3.89
N LEU A 258 -15.61 6.27 -5.14
CA LEU A 258 -14.39 5.88 -5.85
C LEU A 258 -14.13 6.79 -7.04
N SER A 259 -12.89 7.25 -7.15
CA SER A 259 -12.39 7.99 -8.31
C SER A 259 -11.31 7.22 -9.05
N GLY A 260 -11.08 7.57 -10.31
CA GLY A 260 -10.02 6.98 -11.12
C GLY A 260 -10.42 5.66 -11.75
N GLN A 261 -9.43 4.97 -12.33
CA GLN A 261 -9.56 3.65 -12.96
C GLN A 261 -8.37 2.82 -12.52
N PHE A 262 -8.50 1.49 -12.55
CA PHE A 262 -7.35 0.62 -12.25
C PHE A 262 -6.16 0.97 -13.18
N PRO A 263 -4.92 1.05 -12.65
CA PRO A 263 -4.52 0.78 -11.26
C PRO A 263 -4.52 2.00 -10.32
N ASP A 264 -4.93 3.17 -10.80
CA ASP A 264 -4.86 4.46 -10.10
C ASP A 264 -6.21 4.89 -9.50
N ARG A 265 -6.86 3.98 -8.75
CA ARG A 265 -8.09 4.32 -8.04
C ARG A 265 -7.78 5.03 -6.72
N ILE A 266 -8.70 5.90 -6.30
CA ILE A 266 -8.70 6.53 -4.98
C ILE A 266 -10.05 6.30 -4.32
N LEU A 267 -10.02 5.73 -3.11
CA LEU A 267 -11.19 5.64 -2.24
C LEU A 267 -11.29 6.92 -1.41
N TRP A 268 -12.40 7.64 -1.53
CA TRP A 268 -12.70 8.86 -0.79
C TRP A 268 -13.72 8.59 0.30
N ILE A 269 -13.45 9.07 1.51
CA ILE A 269 -14.29 8.89 2.69
C ILE A 269 -14.46 10.26 3.34
N THR A 270 -15.70 10.71 3.57
CA THR A 270 -15.96 12.06 4.10
C THR A 270 -17.01 12.05 5.20
N TRP A 271 -16.67 12.68 6.32
CA TRP A 271 -17.63 13.11 7.34
C TRP A 271 -18.13 14.48 6.92
N LYS A 272 -19.39 14.59 6.53
CA LYS A 272 -19.99 15.84 6.08
C LYS A 272 -20.84 16.44 7.17
N GLU A 273 -20.55 17.70 7.51
CA GLU A 273 -21.31 18.47 8.49
C GLU A 273 -21.45 17.74 9.84
N ALA A 274 -20.40 17.03 10.26
CA ALA A 274 -20.31 16.48 11.60
C ALA A 274 -20.25 17.62 12.64
N CYS A 275 -20.55 17.30 13.89
CA CYS A 275 -20.48 18.25 15.00
C CYS A 275 -20.02 17.54 16.27
N PHE A 276 -19.59 18.31 17.27
CA PHE A 276 -19.23 17.72 18.55
C PHE A 276 -20.46 17.12 19.22
N ALA A 277 -20.34 15.89 19.71
CA ALA A 277 -21.42 15.27 20.47
C ALA A 277 -21.74 16.16 21.69
N SER A 278 -23.03 16.35 21.95
CA SER A 278 -23.55 17.06 23.12
C SER A 278 -24.57 16.17 23.78
N LEU A 279 -24.90 16.49 25.03
CA LEU A 279 -25.92 15.79 25.79
C LEU A 279 -27.35 16.10 25.30
N ASP A 280 -27.51 17.07 24.39
CA ASP A 280 -28.80 17.38 23.76
C ASP A 280 -28.95 16.72 22.38
N ASP A 281 -30.17 16.33 22.05
CA ASP A 281 -30.53 15.71 20.75
C ASP A 281 -30.48 16.71 19.56
N THR A 282 -29.84 17.86 19.75
CA THR A 282 -29.73 18.91 18.74
C THR A 282 -28.91 18.39 17.55
N PRO A 283 -29.48 18.36 16.33
CA PRO A 283 -28.82 17.81 15.16
C PRO A 283 -27.61 18.66 14.75
N CYS A 284 -26.63 18.02 14.11
CA CYS A 284 -25.51 18.74 13.50
C CYS A 284 -26.00 19.65 12.36
N GLY A 285 -25.27 20.75 12.12
CA GLY A 285 -25.66 21.80 11.17
C GLY A 285 -26.48 22.94 11.80
N ALA A 286 -26.90 22.82 13.05
CA ALA A 286 -27.44 23.95 13.79
C ALA A 286 -26.35 25.02 14.04
N PRO A 287 -26.67 26.32 14.00
CA PRO A 287 -25.67 27.41 14.07
C PRO A 287 -24.76 27.37 15.30
N ASP A 288 -25.26 26.83 16.41
CA ASP A 288 -24.60 26.71 17.71
C ASP A 288 -23.80 25.41 17.90
N ARG A 289 -24.02 24.40 17.05
CA ARG A 289 -23.35 23.09 17.10
C ARG A 289 -22.11 23.03 16.21
N GLY A 290 -22.05 23.87 15.18
CA GLY A 290 -20.97 23.89 14.20
C GLY A 290 -21.16 22.90 13.05
N SER A 291 -20.21 22.94 12.13
CA SER A 291 -20.10 22.07 10.97
C SER A 291 -18.64 21.73 10.72
N LEU A 292 -18.32 20.45 10.88
CA LEU A 292 -17.02 19.85 10.63
C LEU A 292 -17.12 18.95 9.39
N THR A 293 -16.36 19.27 8.35
CA THR A 293 -16.25 18.52 7.12
C THR A 293 -14.79 18.17 6.90
N PHE A 294 -14.48 16.89 6.91
CA PHE A 294 -13.12 16.37 6.73
C PHE A 294 -13.18 14.98 6.11
N GLY A 295 -12.06 14.49 5.59
CA GLY A 295 -12.05 13.23 4.89
C GLY A 295 -10.70 12.55 4.82
N ILE A 296 -10.77 11.30 4.37
CA ILE A 296 -9.65 10.40 4.12
C ILE A 296 -9.66 10.04 2.64
N ALA A 297 -8.48 9.96 2.02
CA ALA A 297 -8.30 9.35 0.71
C ALA A 297 -7.29 8.19 0.82
N LEU A 298 -7.63 7.03 0.27
CA LEU A 298 -6.71 5.87 0.13
C LEU A 298 -6.35 5.70 -1.34
N GLU A 299 -5.06 5.62 -1.67
CA GLU A 299 -4.56 5.50 -3.05
C GLU A 299 -4.14 4.06 -3.36
N GLU A 300 -4.69 3.48 -4.42
CA GLU A 300 -4.50 2.07 -4.80
C GLU A 300 -3.04 1.73 -5.13
N THR A 301 -2.35 2.60 -5.86
CA THR A 301 -1.03 2.32 -6.45
C THR A 301 0.10 2.33 -5.42
N THR A 302 -0.02 3.18 -4.40
CA THR A 302 1.07 3.44 -3.44
C THR A 302 0.70 3.23 -1.99
N ASP A 303 -0.52 2.75 -1.73
CA ASP A 303 -1.03 2.53 -0.38
C ASP A 303 -0.93 3.79 0.51
N ARG A 304 -0.95 4.96 -0.13
CA ARG A 304 -0.86 6.26 0.53
C ARG A 304 -2.19 6.65 1.12
N ILE A 305 -2.10 7.36 2.23
CA ILE A 305 -3.26 7.86 2.96
C ILE A 305 -3.18 9.38 3.01
N TYR A 306 -4.27 10.04 2.64
CA TYR A 306 -4.40 11.48 2.69
C TYR A 306 -5.47 11.87 3.69
N LEU A 307 -5.19 12.87 4.52
CA LEU A 307 -6.18 13.51 5.39
C LEU A 307 -6.38 14.94 4.93
N GLY A 308 -7.62 15.40 4.87
CA GLY A 308 -7.91 16.78 4.49
C GLY A 308 -9.17 17.32 5.15
N TYR A 309 -9.20 18.64 5.28
CA TYR A 309 -10.17 19.36 6.07
C TYR A 309 -10.82 20.45 5.21
N GLY A 310 -12.14 20.47 5.20
CA GLY A 310 -12.96 21.50 4.56
C GLY A 310 -13.45 22.50 5.61
N THR A 311 -14.78 22.64 5.71
CA THR A 311 -15.40 23.49 6.73
C THR A 311 -15.13 22.92 8.12
N MET A 312 -14.45 23.67 8.99
CA MET A 312 -14.19 23.26 10.38
C MET A 312 -14.63 24.38 11.33
N THR A 313 -15.94 24.55 11.49
CA THR A 313 -16.53 25.62 12.32
C THR A 313 -17.29 25.04 13.51
N ALA A 314 -17.14 25.64 14.69
CA ALA A 314 -17.94 25.31 15.87
C ALA A 314 -17.92 26.48 16.87
N THR A 315 -18.84 26.45 17.83
CA THR A 315 -18.84 27.39 18.97
C THR A 315 -17.53 27.30 19.76
N ASP A 316 -17.01 26.09 19.99
CA ASP A 316 -15.64 25.90 20.47
C ASP A 316 -14.66 25.90 19.29
N ILE A 317 -14.18 27.09 18.95
CA ILE A 317 -13.23 27.31 17.85
C ILE A 317 -11.91 26.55 18.08
N ASN A 318 -11.48 26.39 19.33
CA ASN A 318 -10.23 25.71 19.65
C ASN A 318 -10.35 24.21 19.42
N ARG A 319 -11.47 23.62 19.83
CA ARG A 319 -11.76 22.22 19.54
C ARG A 319 -11.96 21.97 18.05
N ALA A 320 -12.61 22.87 17.31
CA ALA A 320 -12.73 22.78 15.84
C ALA A 320 -11.36 22.80 15.12
N LYS A 321 -10.34 23.44 15.72
CA LYS A 321 -8.93 23.39 15.28
C LYS A 321 -8.22 22.08 15.65
N GLY A 322 -8.92 21.11 16.24
CA GLY A 322 -8.36 19.82 16.62
C GLY A 322 -7.54 19.85 17.90
N ASN A 323 -7.69 20.84 18.80
CA ASN A 323 -6.93 20.88 20.05
C ASN A 323 -7.06 19.61 20.91
N ASN A 324 -8.18 18.91 20.79
CA ASN A 324 -8.45 17.66 21.52
C ASN A 324 -8.55 16.44 20.58
N ALA A 325 -8.47 16.65 19.27
CA ALA A 325 -8.60 15.58 18.30
C ALA A 325 -7.29 14.83 18.15
N THR A 326 -7.36 13.51 17.97
CA THR A 326 -6.19 12.72 17.55
C THR A 326 -6.22 12.57 16.03
N ILE A 327 -5.09 12.82 15.38
CA ILE A 327 -4.94 12.75 13.93
C ILE A 327 -3.75 11.84 13.62
N GLY A 328 -3.89 10.92 12.68
CA GLY A 328 -2.81 10.01 12.33
C GLY A 328 -3.22 8.67 11.74
N VAL A 329 -2.24 7.76 11.73
CA VAL A 329 -2.43 6.35 11.39
C VAL A 329 -1.95 5.47 12.54
N THR A 330 -2.57 4.30 12.67
CA THR A 330 -2.30 3.39 13.78
C THR A 330 -2.34 1.95 13.40
N ASP A 331 -1.41 1.20 13.98
CA ASP A 331 -1.47 -0.24 14.06
C ASP A 331 -1.54 -0.67 15.53
N ALA A 332 -2.20 -1.79 15.78
CA ALA A 332 -2.20 -2.39 17.10
C ALA A 332 -0.79 -2.94 17.36
N ALA A 333 0.06 -2.13 17.99
CA ALA A 333 1.37 -2.55 18.44
C ALA A 333 1.28 -3.89 19.17
N MET A 334 2.31 -4.73 19.01
CA MET A 334 2.46 -5.87 19.91
C MET A 334 2.51 -5.35 21.35
N ARG A 335 1.71 -5.98 22.22
CA ARG A 335 1.41 -5.54 23.60
C ARG A 335 2.59 -4.85 24.29
N GLY A 336 2.39 -3.62 24.78
CA GLY A 336 3.27 -3.01 25.78
C GLY A 336 3.52 -1.51 25.64
N CYS A 337 3.34 -0.93 24.45
CA CYS A 337 3.50 0.51 24.31
C CYS A 337 2.31 1.27 24.90
N LYS A 338 2.60 2.31 25.68
CA LYS A 338 1.63 3.37 25.98
C LYS A 338 1.79 4.48 24.94
N ALA A 339 0.71 5.12 24.49
CA ALA A 339 0.80 6.26 23.56
C ALA A 339 1.73 7.38 24.04
N MET A 340 1.87 7.54 25.37
CA MET A 340 2.81 8.51 25.98
C MET A 340 4.30 8.18 25.78
N LEU A 341 4.62 6.96 25.36
CA LEU A 341 6.00 6.52 25.05
C LEU A 341 6.31 6.64 23.55
N CYS A 342 5.40 7.25 22.79
CA CYS A 342 5.61 7.53 21.39
C CYS A 342 6.31 8.87 21.22
N SER A 343 7.36 8.86 20.39
CA SER A 343 8.02 10.10 19.96
C SER A 343 7.05 10.96 19.14
N THR A 344 7.45 12.21 18.89
CA THR A 344 6.77 13.09 17.92
C THR A 344 6.82 12.56 16.49
N SER A 345 7.72 11.61 16.20
CA SER A 345 7.76 10.86 14.93
C SER A 345 6.83 9.63 14.92
N GLY A 346 6.10 9.39 16.01
CA GLY A 346 5.14 8.29 16.12
C GLY A 346 5.73 6.91 16.41
N VAL A 347 7.02 6.86 16.75
CA VAL A 347 7.68 5.61 17.13
C VAL A 347 7.48 5.41 18.62
N CYS A 348 6.76 4.36 18.98
CA CYS A 348 6.51 4.01 20.37
C CYS A 348 7.60 3.08 20.86
N GLN A 349 8.27 3.48 21.93
CA GLN A 349 9.27 2.67 22.59
C GLN A 349 8.69 2.08 23.87
N ASP A 350 9.13 0.89 24.25
CA ASP A 350 8.85 0.38 25.58
C ASP A 350 9.69 1.15 26.62
N GLY A 351 9.49 0.86 27.91
CA GLY A 351 10.30 1.47 28.98
C GLY A 351 11.80 1.16 28.90
N ALA A 352 12.25 0.31 27.97
CA ALA A 352 13.64 -0.04 27.72
C ALA A 352 14.21 0.60 26.42
N GLY A 353 13.43 1.40 25.70
CA GLY A 353 13.85 2.05 24.45
C GLY A 353 13.72 1.17 23.20
N THR A 354 13.14 -0.03 23.32
CA THR A 354 12.90 -0.92 22.17
C THR A 354 11.65 -0.45 21.43
N PRO A 355 11.70 -0.26 20.10
CA PRO A 355 10.49 0.00 19.31
C PRO A 355 9.49 -1.13 19.54
N CYS A 356 8.35 -0.82 20.18
CA CYS A 356 7.32 -1.81 20.48
C CYS A 356 6.08 -1.62 19.60
N GLY A 357 6.03 -0.54 18.80
CA GLY A 357 4.95 -0.25 17.89
C GLY A 357 5.09 1.10 17.19
N TYR A 358 4.29 1.27 16.14
CA TYR A 358 4.21 2.52 15.40
C TYR A 358 2.81 3.06 15.54
N THR A 359 2.71 4.24 16.13
CA THR A 359 1.57 5.08 15.88
C THR A 359 2.05 6.48 15.61
N GLN A 360 2.02 6.83 14.33
CA GLN A 360 2.09 8.23 13.88
C GLN A 360 0.78 8.92 14.20
N PHE A 361 0.37 8.83 15.46
CA PHE A 361 -0.47 9.82 16.05
C PHE A 361 0.39 11.03 16.28
N SER A 362 -0.21 12.16 16.00
CA SER A 362 0.05 13.25 16.88
C SER A 362 -1.30 13.80 17.32
N SER A 363 -1.40 14.12 18.60
CA SER A 363 -2.35 15.11 19.07
C SER A 363 -1.90 16.45 18.49
N MET A 364 -1.97 16.60 17.16
CA MET A 364 -1.71 17.86 16.51
C MET A 364 -2.99 18.65 16.65
N THR A 365 -2.89 19.80 17.32
CA THR A 365 -3.70 20.92 16.89
C THR A 365 -3.48 21.06 15.39
N ALA A 366 -4.51 20.83 14.60
CA ALA A 366 -4.45 21.10 13.18
C ALA A 366 -4.33 22.62 13.03
N GLN A 367 -3.11 23.09 12.81
CA GLN A 367 -2.83 24.52 12.73
C GLN A 367 -3.50 25.08 11.48
N MET A 368 -4.19 26.23 11.61
CA MET A 368 -4.78 26.88 10.45
C MET A 368 -3.70 27.57 9.59
N PRO A 369 -3.78 27.52 8.25
CA PRO A 369 -4.75 26.75 7.46
C PRO A 369 -4.54 25.24 7.64
N PHE A 370 -5.63 24.49 7.83
CA PHE A 370 -5.57 23.05 8.12
C PHE A 370 -4.72 22.35 7.05
N PRO A 371 -3.63 21.65 7.43
CA PRO A 371 -2.80 21.00 6.45
C PRO A 371 -3.54 19.79 5.86
N THR A 372 -3.40 19.57 4.56
CA THR A 372 -3.57 18.20 4.05
C THR A 372 -2.36 17.41 4.52
N LEU A 373 -2.57 16.24 5.10
CA LEU A 373 -1.49 15.34 5.52
C LEU A 373 -1.43 14.17 4.55
N GLU A 374 -0.22 13.79 4.13
CA GLU A 374 0.06 12.57 3.37
C GLU A 374 0.86 11.63 4.26
N PHE A 375 0.41 10.39 4.40
CA PHE A 375 1.14 9.29 5.01
C PHE A 375 1.63 8.37 3.89
N ASP A 376 2.95 8.33 3.70
CA ASP A 376 3.66 7.50 2.71
C ASP A 376 4.18 6.23 3.41
N PRO A 377 3.79 5.02 2.98
CA PRO A 377 4.27 3.78 3.59
C PRO A 377 5.79 3.65 3.49
N ARG A 378 6.43 3.12 4.55
CA ARG A 378 7.88 2.91 4.67
C ARG A 378 8.27 1.45 4.76
#